data_AF-A0A841ENB4-F1
#
_entry.id   AF-A0A841ENB4-F1
#
_cell.length_a   1.000
_cell.length_b   1.000
_cell.length_c   1.000
_cell.angle_alpha   90.00
_cell.angle_beta   90.00
_cell.angle_gamma   90.00
#
_symmetry.space_group_name_H-M   'P 1'
#
loop_
_entity.id
_entity.type
_entity.pdbx_description
1 polymer ?
#
loop_
_entity_poly.entity_id
_entity_poly.type
_entity_poly.pdbx_seq_one_letter_code
_entity_poly.pdbx_strand_id
1 'polypeptide(L)'
;MTLAVIIAVLYCRAYITTDSQVLNNVAFLTLAFAQLFHVFNMSSVHSRFLVNDITKNKFIWYALLICTALIAMVYVIPQMRLVLDLAWMPTKIWTVAIVASLLPLVTIQLYKLFRL
;
A
#
# COMPACT_ATOMS: atom_id res chain seq x y z
N MET A 1 -3.80 -8.50 -3.06
CA MET A 1 -2.55 -7.71 -2.99
C MET A 1 -1.80 -7.71 -4.32
N THR A 2 -1.48 -8.88 -4.87
CA THR A 2 -0.75 -9.02 -6.16
C THR A 2 -1.41 -8.26 -7.30
N LEU A 3 -2.73 -8.31 -7.43
CA LEU A 3 -3.47 -7.55 -8.45
C LEU A 3 -3.21 -6.04 -8.38
N ALA A 4 -3.16 -5.46 -7.17
CA ALA A 4 -2.89 -4.04 -6.98
C ALA A 4 -1.49 -3.67 -7.46
N VAL A 5 -0.50 -4.51 -7.13
CA VAL A 5 0.90 -4.35 -7.56
C VAL A 5 1.00 -4.42 -9.08
N ILE A 6 0.38 -5.43 -9.70
CA ILE A 6 0.39 -5.62 -11.15
C ILE A 6 -0.23 -4.40 -11.84
N ILE A 7 -1.38 -3.91 -11.37
CA ILE A 7 -2.06 -2.74 -11.93
C ILE A 7 -1.16 -1.49 -11.83
N ALA A 8 -0.57 -1.24 -10.66
CA ALA A 8 0.31 -0.09 -10.45
C ALA A 8 1.51 -0.11 -11.39
N VAL A 9 2.18 -1.26 -11.51
CA VAL A 9 3.35 -1.45 -12.37
C VAL A 9 2.99 -1.31 -13.84
N LEU A 10 1.91 -1.94 -14.29
CA LEU A 10 1.47 -1.83 -15.68
C LEU A 10 1.05 -0.41 -16.04
N TYR A 11 0.37 0.29 -15.14
CA TYR A 11 -0.01 1.68 -15.34
C TYR A 11 1.22 2.60 -15.43
N CYS A 12 2.16 2.49 -14.49
CA CYS A 12 3.41 3.24 -14.55
C CYS A 12 4.22 2.93 -15.80
N ARG A 13 4.28 1.65 -16.22
CA ARG A 13 4.98 1.21 -17.42
C ARG A 13 4.36 1.79 -18.70
N ALA A 14 3.04 1.87 -18.76
CA ALA A 14 2.33 2.35 -19.95
C ALA A 14 2.34 3.89 -20.08
N TYR A 15 2.28 4.62 -18.96
CA TYR A 15 2.01 6.06 -18.98
C TYR A 15 3.09 6.96 -18.36
N ILE A 16 4.04 6.42 -17.60
CA ILE A 16 4.98 7.25 -16.81
C ILE A 16 6.45 6.95 -17.12
N THR A 17 6.90 5.69 -17.01
CA THR A 17 8.31 5.32 -17.16
C THR A 17 8.50 3.88 -17.60
N THR A 18 9.54 3.63 -18.39
CA THR A 18 9.96 2.28 -18.81
C THR A 18 11.16 1.75 -18.01
N ASP A 19 11.68 2.54 -17.07
CA ASP A 19 12.82 2.18 -16.23
C ASP A 19 12.48 1.01 -15.29
N SER A 20 13.22 -0.09 -15.39
CA SER A 20 12.97 -1.31 -14.62
C SER A 20 13.23 -1.14 -13.11
N GLN A 21 14.20 -0.32 -12.72
CA GLN A 21 14.50 -0.04 -11.31
C GLN A 21 13.34 0.75 -10.69
N VAL A 22 12.84 1.78 -11.39
CA VAL A 22 11.69 2.55 -10.93
C VAL A 22 10.43 1.68 -10.84
N LEU A 23 10.17 0.82 -11.82
CA LEU A 23 9.03 -0.09 -11.79
C LEU A 23 9.10 -1.11 -10.64
N ASN A 24 10.31 -1.60 -10.31
CA ASN A 24 10.50 -2.45 -9.12
C ASN A 24 10.17 -1.69 -7.83
N ASN A 25 10.57 -0.43 -7.73
CA ASN A 25 10.29 0.41 -6.56
C ASN A 25 8.80 0.76 -6.44
N VAL A 26 8.10 0.92 -7.57
CA VAL A 26 6.63 1.00 -7.59
C VAL A 26 6.01 -0.27 -7.03
N ALA A 27 6.51 -1.43 -7.43
CA ALA A 27 6.00 -2.71 -6.96
C ALA A 27 6.19 -2.86 -5.44
N PHE A 28 7.40 -2.56 -4.95
CA PHE A 28 7.74 -2.56 -3.54
C PHE A 28 6.84 -1.63 -2.72
N LEU A 29 6.71 -0.37 -3.16
CA LEU A 29 5.91 0.64 -2.47
C LEU A 29 4.42 0.26 -2.44
N THR A 30 3.89 -0.17 -3.58
CA THR A 30 2.49 -0.58 -3.70
C THR A 30 2.20 -1.78 -2.80
N LEU A 31 3.11 -2.76 -2.74
CA LEU A 31 2.97 -3.93 -1.89
C LEU A 31 2.98 -3.55 -0.41
N ALA A 32 3.92 -2.70 0.02
CA ALA A 32 4.05 -2.26 1.40
C ALA A 32 2.77 -1.54 1.88
N PHE A 33 2.26 -0.57 1.12
CA PHE A 33 1.01 0.10 1.47
C PHE A 33 -0.21 -0.82 1.37
N ALA A 34 -0.24 -1.75 0.40
CA ALA A 34 -1.35 -2.68 0.26
C ALA A 34 -1.48 -3.58 1.50
N GLN A 35 -0.36 -3.98 2.09
CA GLN A 35 -0.34 -4.72 3.36
C GLN A 35 -0.88 -3.88 4.53
N LEU A 36 -0.49 -2.60 4.63
CA LEU A 36 -1.02 -1.69 5.66
C LEU A 36 -2.54 -1.53 5.55
N PHE A 37 -3.06 -1.30 4.33
CA PHE A 37 -4.49 -1.17 4.11
C PHE A 37 -5.24 -2.49 4.31
N HIS A 38 -4.63 -3.63 3.98
CA HIS A 38 -5.24 -4.94 4.18
C HIS A 38 -5.55 -5.26 5.64
N VAL A 39 -4.74 -4.74 6.59
CA VAL A 39 -4.97 -4.97 8.03
C VAL A 39 -6.37 -4.53 8.46
N PHE A 40 -6.92 -3.45 7.88
CA PHE A 40 -8.29 -3.01 8.19
C PHE A 40 -9.37 -4.02 7.80
N ASN A 41 -9.08 -4.87 6.82
CA ASN A 41 -10.01 -5.86 6.33
C ASN A 41 -9.97 -7.18 7.12
N MET A 42 -8.97 -7.40 7.99
CA MET A 42 -8.92 -8.54 8.91
C MET A 42 -9.93 -8.44 10.06
N SER A 43 -10.77 -7.41 10.06
CA SER A 43 -11.75 -7.16 11.10
C SER A 43 -12.92 -8.15 11.05
N SER A 44 -13.52 -8.41 12.22
CA SER A 44 -14.60 -9.38 12.42
C SER A 44 -15.66 -9.27 11.32
N VAL A 45 -16.08 -10.43 10.79
CA VAL A 45 -17.05 -10.58 9.68
C VAL A 45 -18.38 -9.88 9.98
N HIS A 46 -18.75 -9.71 11.25
CA HIS A 46 -20.04 -9.16 11.69
C HIS A 46 -20.03 -7.66 12.05
N SER A 47 -18.90 -6.97 11.93
CA SER A 47 -18.78 -5.61 12.46
C SER A 47 -18.73 -4.51 11.39
N ARG A 48 -19.26 -3.33 11.74
CA ARG A 48 -19.53 -2.21 10.83
C ARG A 48 -18.25 -1.61 10.23
N PHE A 49 -18.39 -1.11 9.01
CA PHE A 49 -17.36 -0.53 8.12
C PHE A 49 -16.41 0.51 8.76
N LEU A 50 -16.93 1.47 9.53
CA LEU A 50 -16.12 2.59 10.11
C LEU A 50 -15.75 2.40 11.58
N VAL A 51 -16.50 1.57 12.31
CA VAL A 51 -16.39 1.44 13.77
C VAL A 51 -16.33 -0.05 14.09
N ASN A 52 -15.14 -0.62 13.96
CA ASN A 52 -14.87 -2.04 14.15
C ASN A 52 -13.78 -2.24 15.21
N ASP A 53 -13.59 -3.48 15.67
CA ASP A 53 -12.58 -3.82 16.69
C ASP A 53 -11.17 -3.41 16.25
N ILE A 54 -10.91 -3.43 14.93
CA ILE A 54 -9.65 -2.96 14.37
C ILE A 54 -9.52 -1.44 14.44
N THR A 55 -10.53 -0.68 14.00
CA THR A 55 -10.44 0.79 14.00
C THR A 55 -10.50 1.39 15.40
N LYS A 56 -11.08 0.67 16.36
CA LYS A 56 -11.08 1.03 17.80
C LYS A 56 -9.79 0.67 18.52
N ASN A 57 -8.99 -0.26 17.97
CA ASN A 57 -7.78 -0.73 18.65
C ASN A 57 -6.61 0.25 18.42
N LYS A 58 -6.23 0.94 19.49
CA LYS A 58 -5.11 1.89 19.51
C LYS A 58 -3.77 1.23 19.12
N PHE A 59 -3.56 -0.04 19.47
CA PHE A 59 -2.33 -0.76 19.11
C PHE A 59 -2.17 -0.94 17.59
N ILE A 60 -3.27 -1.13 16.87
CA ILE A 60 -3.22 -1.24 15.41
C ILE A 60 -2.86 0.10 14.79
N TRP A 61 -3.38 1.20 15.32
CA TRP A 61 -2.98 2.55 14.89
C TRP A 61 -1.49 2.82 15.16
N TYR A 62 -0.97 2.43 16.33
CA TYR A 62 0.47 2.54 16.60
C TYR A 62 1.30 1.69 15.64
N ALA A 63 0.90 0.46 15.36
CA ALA A 63 1.59 -0.40 14.41
C ALA A 63 1.60 0.20 12.99
N LEU A 64 0.46 0.72 12.52
CA LEU A 64 0.36 1.37 11.21
C LEU A 64 1.24 2.63 11.14
N LEU A 65 1.26 3.44 12.20
CA LEU A 65 2.11 4.62 12.28
C LEU A 65 3.59 4.22 12.21
N ILE A 66 4.01 3.23 13.00
CA ILE A 66 5.39 2.72 13.01
C ILE A 66 5.77 2.17 11.64
N CYS A 67 4.95 1.31 11.04
CA CYS A 67 5.26 0.75 9.71
C CYS A 67 5.32 1.83 8.62
N THR A 68 4.43 2.81 8.65
CA THR A 68 4.46 3.94 7.71
C THR A 68 5.72 4.78 7.90
N ALA A 69 6.12 5.02 9.16
CA ALA A 69 7.35 5.73 9.49
C ALA A 69 8.59 4.97 9.03
N LEU A 70 8.61 3.64 9.15
CA LEU A 70 9.71 2.80 8.65
C LEU A 70 9.80 2.87 7.12
N ILE A 71 8.67 2.82 6.40
CA ILE A 71 8.66 3.00 4.94
C ILE A 71 9.22 4.38 4.56
N ALA A 72 8.83 5.45 5.27
CA ALA A 72 9.36 6.78 5.02
C ALA A 72 10.87 6.88 5.34
N MET A 73 11.32 6.29 6.45
CA MET A 73 12.71 6.27 6.88
C MET A 73 13.62 5.63 5.84
N VAL A 74 13.18 4.54 5.22
CA VAL A 74 13.90 3.84 4.16
C VAL A 74 14.23 4.76 2.97
N TYR A 75 13.36 5.72 2.63
CA TYR A 75 13.62 6.68 1.55
C TYR A 75 14.52 7.85 1.97
N VAL A 76 14.43 8.27 3.23
CA VAL A 76 15.23 9.38 3.77
C VAL A 76 16.68 8.98 3.97
N ILE A 77 16.93 7.77 4.50
CA ILE A 77 18.28 7.30 4.82
C ILE A 77 18.97 6.76 3.55
N PRO A 78 20.06 7.41 3.05
CA PRO A 78 20.71 7.02 1.80
C PRO A 78 21.24 5.58 1.79
N GLN A 79 21.72 5.09 2.93
CA GLN A 79 22.24 3.74 3.10
C GLN A 79 21.13 2.70 2.90
N MET A 80 19.94 2.93 3.47
CA MET A 80 18.80 2.03 3.28
C MET A 80 18.34 2.05 1.83
N ARG A 81 18.33 3.24 1.22
CA ARG A 81 18.00 3.43 -0.19
C ARG A 81 18.90 2.62 -1.11
N LEU A 82 20.21 2.60 -0.84
CA LEU A 82 21.18 1.79 -1.58
C LEU A 82 20.95 0.28 -1.40
N VAL A 83 20.71 -0.17 -0.17
CA VAL A 83 20.50 -1.60 0.13
C VAL A 83 19.21 -2.13 -0.51
N LEU A 84 18.16 -1.30 -0.55
CA LEU A 84 16.86 -1.64 -1.15
C LEU A 84 16.75 -1.23 -2.63
N ASP A 85 17.83 -0.74 -3.22
CA ASP A 85 17.91 -0.30 -4.63
C ASP A 85 16.82 0.71 -5.05
N LEU A 86 16.55 1.66 -4.15
CA LEU A 86 15.47 2.63 -4.29
C LEU A 86 15.92 3.87 -5.10
N ALA A 87 15.41 4.00 -6.32
CA ALA A 87 15.59 5.17 -7.16
C ALA A 87 14.74 6.36 -6.68
N TRP A 88 15.17 7.57 -7.05
CA TRP A 88 14.36 8.77 -6.82
C TRP A 88 13.14 8.75 -7.74
N MET A 89 11.95 8.79 -7.14
CA MET A 89 10.69 8.73 -7.89
C MET A 89 9.92 10.05 -7.79
N PRO A 90 9.40 10.59 -8.89
CA PRO A 90 8.52 11.75 -8.84
C PRO A 90 7.25 11.46 -8.05
N THR A 91 6.68 12.50 -7.44
CA THR A 91 5.47 12.42 -6.61
C THR A 91 4.28 11.78 -7.33
N LYS A 92 4.19 11.89 -8.66
CA LYS A 92 3.17 11.21 -9.49
C LYS A 92 3.22 9.69 -9.37
N ILE A 93 4.40 9.10 -9.23
CA ILE A 93 4.55 7.64 -9.11
C ILE A 93 4.11 7.17 -7.73
N TRP A 94 4.43 7.95 -6.69
CA TRP A 94 3.98 7.71 -5.33
C TRP A 94 2.46 7.72 -5.22
N THR A 95 1.79 8.70 -5.83
CA THR A 95 0.32 8.77 -5.79
C THR A 95 -0.31 7.56 -6.47
N VAL A 96 0.22 7.11 -7.61
CA VAL A 96 -0.26 5.89 -8.28
C VAL A 96 -0.11 4.67 -7.38
N ALA A 97 1.06 4.46 -6.76
CA ALA A 97 1.31 3.32 -5.88
C ALA A 97 0.35 3.31 -4.67
N ILE A 98 0.17 4.46 -4.01
CA ILE A 98 -0.73 4.60 -2.85
C ILE A 98 -2.18 4.38 -3.27
N VAL A 99 -2.65 4.99 -4.35
CA VAL A 99 -4.02 4.81 -4.84
C VAL A 99 -4.28 3.36 -5.23
N ALA A 100 -3.37 2.74 -5.98
CA ALA A 100 -3.50 1.34 -6.37
C ALA A 100 -3.53 0.41 -5.14
N SER A 101 -2.75 0.72 -4.11
CA SER A 101 -2.72 -0.09 -2.88
C SER A 101 -4.02 -0.08 -2.06
N LEU A 102 -4.96 0.83 -2.34
CA LEU A 102 -6.31 0.81 -1.74
C LEU A 102 -7.22 -0.27 -2.34
N LEU A 103 -6.92 -0.78 -3.54
CA LEU A 103 -7.68 -1.85 -4.21
C LEU A 103 -8.02 -3.04 -3.29
N PRO A 104 -7.07 -3.66 -2.58
CA PRO A 104 -7.39 -4.75 -1.66
C PRO A 104 -8.43 -4.39 -0.59
N LEU A 105 -8.39 -3.17 -0.08
CA LEU A 105 -9.35 -2.71 0.91
C LEU A 105 -10.74 -2.53 0.27
N VAL A 106 -10.80 -1.87 -0.89
CA VAL A 106 -12.06 -1.64 -1.62
C VAL A 106 -12.69 -2.94 -2.12
N THR A 107 -11.89 -3.85 -2.71
CA THR A 107 -12.39 -5.12 -3.27
C THR A 107 -13.08 -5.98 -2.23
N ILE A 108 -12.51 -6.11 -1.03
CA ILE A 108 -13.09 -6.96 0.00
C ILE A 108 -14.29 -6.27 0.68
N GLN A 109 -14.26 -4.94 0.79
CA GLN A 109 -15.41 -4.17 1.26
C GLN A 109 -16.61 -4.29 0.32
N LEU A 110 -16.40 -4.19 -1.00
CA LEU A 110 -17.43 -4.43 -2.00
C LEU A 110 -17.97 -5.86 -1.91
N TYR A 111 -17.09 -6.86 -1.79
CA TYR A 111 -17.51 -8.24 -1.61
C TYR A 111 -18.39 -8.44 -0.36
N LYS A 112 -18.04 -7.80 0.78
CA LYS A 112 -18.88 -7.82 1.99
C LYS A 112 -20.23 -7.13 1.75
N LEU A 113 -20.27 -6.00 1.04
CA LEU A 113 -21.50 -5.26 0.75
C LEU A 113 -22.47 -6.06 -0.14
N PHE A 114 -21.96 -6.78 -1.14
CA PHE A 114 -22.80 -7.62 -2.02
C PHE A 114 -23.26 -8.93 -1.38
N ARG A 115 -22.64 -9.37 -0.29
CA ARG A 115 -22.98 -10.60 0.44
C ARG A 115 -23.83 -10.33 1.69
N LEU A 116 -24.08 -9.06 2.02
CA LEU A 116 -25.03 -8.59 3.03
C LEU A 116 -26.43 -8.45 2.41
#